data_AF-A0A0H2RDZ0-F1
#
_entry.id   AF-A0A0H2RDZ0-F1
#
_cell.length_a   1.000
_cell.length_b   1.000
_cell.length_c   1.000
_cell.angle_alpha   90.00
_cell.angle_beta   90.00
_cell.angle_gamma   90.00
#
_symmetry.space_group_name_H-M   'P 1'
#
loop_
_entity.id
_entity.type
_entity.pdbx_description
1 polymer ?
#
loop_
_entity_poly.entity_id
_entity_poly.type
_entity_poly.pdbx_seq_one_letter_code
_entity_poly.pdbx_strand_id
1 'polypeptide(L)' 'MSASGGVGEPFLNHLVAVLSIYELGAYPAPVPRYDGPHDWHTETILRSLSAIVKRLSVAEETVKSLKAAESW' A
#
# COMPACT_ATOMS: atom_id res chain seq x y z
N MET A 1 3.26 3.93 -36.60
CA MET A 1 3.16 5.32 -36.11
C MET A 1 1.87 5.45 -35.34
N SER A 2 1.94 5.70 -34.03
CA SER A 2 1.06 6.64 -33.32
C SER A 2 1.44 6.75 -31.85
N ALA A 3 1.86 7.97 -31.51
CA ALA A 3 1.90 8.66 -30.22
C ALA A 3 2.59 8.02 -29.00
N SER A 4 3.82 8.45 -28.76
CA SER A 4 4.35 8.65 -27.41
C SER A 4 3.56 9.77 -26.71
N GLY A 5 2.97 9.51 -25.54
CA GLY A 5 2.30 10.55 -24.74
C GLY A 5 1.79 10.07 -23.38
N GLY A 6 2.57 10.28 -22.32
CA GLY A 6 2.11 10.63 -20.96
C GLY A 6 1.06 9.80 -20.19
N VAL A 7 0.72 8.57 -20.61
CA VAL A 7 -0.32 7.72 -19.97
C VAL A 7 0.32 6.47 -19.35
N GLY A 8 1.24 6.68 -18.42
CA GLY A 8 1.72 5.62 -17.52
C GLY A 8 0.63 5.29 -16.50
N GLU A 9 -0.25 4.37 -16.88
CA GLU A 9 -1.19 3.55 -16.09
C GLU A 9 -1.78 4.15 -14.80
N PRO A 10 -3.08 4.51 -14.78
CA PRO A 10 -3.80 4.95 -13.58
C PRO A 10 -3.57 4.05 -12.35
N PHE A 11 -3.42 2.75 -12.57
CA PHE A 11 -3.09 1.79 -11.53
C PHE A 11 -1.66 1.93 -10.98
N LEU A 12 -0.65 2.16 -11.81
CA LEU A 12 0.72 2.37 -11.34
C LEU A 12 0.84 3.63 -10.49
N ASN A 13 0.19 4.72 -10.91
CA ASN A 13 0.14 5.95 -10.11
C ASN A 13 -0.53 5.71 -8.75
N HIS A 14 -1.62 4.94 -8.74
CA HIS A 14 -2.27 4.52 -7.51
C HIS A 14 -1.34 3.66 -6.62
N LEU A 15 -0.65 2.69 -7.21
CA LEU A 15 0.26 1.80 -6.51
C LEU A 15 1.42 2.57 -5.87
N VAL A 16 2.01 3.52 -6.59
CA VAL A 16 3.04 4.42 -6.05
C VAL A 16 2.50 5.20 -4.86
N ALA A 17 1.32 5.82 -4.97
CA ALA A 17 0.72 6.58 -3.88
C ALA A 17 0.51 5.73 -2.61
N VAL A 18 0.00 4.49 -2.77
CA VAL A 18 -0.21 3.57 -1.65
C VAL A 18 1.13 3.14 -1.01
N LEU A 19 2.13 2.80 -1.82
CA LEU A 19 3.44 2.39 -1.31
C LEU A 19 4.16 3.53 -0.59
N SER A 20 4.09 4.76 -1.10
CA SER A 20 4.64 5.93 -0.42
C SER A 20 3.99 6.19 0.94
N ILE A 21 2.69 5.91 1.09
CA ILE A 21 2.02 6.02 2.40
C ILE A 21 2.57 4.97 3.38
N TYR A 22 2.79 3.74 2.93
CA TYR A 22 3.39 2.72 3.79
C TYR A 22 4.85 3.02 4.14
N GLU A 23 5.60 3.64 3.23
CA GLU A 23 6.98 4.08 3.48
C GLU A 23 7.05 5.18 4.55
N LEU A 24 6.07 6.08 4.60
CA LEU A 24 5.97 7.11 5.64
C LEU A 24 5.70 6.54 7.06
N GLY A 25 5.38 5.25 7.17
CA GLY A 25 5.13 4.57 8.44
C GLY A 25 3.72 4.83 8.99
N ALA A 26 3.51 4.54 10.28
CA ALA A 26 2.22 4.59 10.98
C ALA A 26 1.61 6.01 11.06
N TYR A 27 1.21 6.53 9.91
CA TYR A 27 0.37 7.72 9.79
C TYR A 27 -1.07 7.24 9.59
N PRO A 28 -2.07 7.83 10.28
CA PRO A 28 -3.47 7.46 10.11
C PRO A 28 -4.05 7.96 8.77
N ALA A 29 -3.22 8.06 7.73
CA ALA A 29 -3.66 8.48 6.41
C ALA A 29 -4.66 7.43 5.89
N PRO A 30 -5.83 7.86 5.41
CA PRO A 30 -6.72 6.96 4.71
C PRO A 30 -5.97 6.41 3.49
N VAL A 31 -5.86 5.09 3.41
CA VAL A 31 -5.27 4.43 2.24
C VAL A 31 -6.12 4.78 1.03
N PRO A 32 -5.51 5.34 -0.05
CA PRO A 32 -6.23 5.64 -1.27
C PRO A 32 -6.98 4.40 -1.76
N ARG A 33 -8.21 4.58 -2.22
CA ARG A 33 -8.97 3.54 -2.90
C ARG A 33 -8.74 3.66 -4.40
N TYR A 34 -8.56 2.54 -5.09
CA TYR A 34 -8.47 2.52 -6.54
C TYR A 34 -9.86 2.36 -7.16
N ASP A 35 -10.38 3.43 -7.76
CA ASP A 35 -11.67 3.43 -8.46
C ASP A 35 -11.52 3.47 -10.00
N GLY A 36 -10.30 3.20 -10.51
CA GLY A 36 -10.03 3.11 -11.96
C GLY A 36 -10.45 1.78 -12.58
N PRO A 37 -10.07 1.50 -13.85
CA PRO A 37 -10.32 0.22 -14.49
C PRO A 37 -9.68 -0.94 -13.73
N HIS A 38 -10.47 -2.00 -13.47
CA HIS A 38 -10.00 -3.23 -12.81
C HIS A 38 -9.94 -4.38 -13.82
N ASP A 39 -8.92 -5.19 -13.66
CA ASP A 39 -8.71 -6.46 -14.34
C ASP A 39 -8.11 -7.48 -13.35
N TRP A 40 -7.92 -8.72 -13.78
CA TRP A 40 -7.42 -9.77 -12.89
C TRP A 40 -6.02 -9.48 -12.32
N HIS A 41 -5.18 -8.72 -13.04
CA HIS A 41 -3.84 -8.34 -12.60
C HIS A 41 -3.92 -7.34 -11.45
N THR A 42 -4.64 -6.23 -11.67
CA THR A 42 -4.83 -5.15 -10.70
C THR A 42 -5.52 -5.65 -9.43
N GLU A 43 -6.56 -6.47 -9.56
CA GLU A 43 -7.25 -7.11 -8.41
C GLU A 43 -6.30 -8.03 -7.61
N THR A 44 -5.47 -8.82 -8.30
CA THR A 44 -4.52 -9.72 -7.64
C THR A 44 -3.45 -8.95 -6.88
N ILE A 45 -2.96 -7.85 -7.45
CA ILE A 45 -1.98 -6.97 -6.79
C ILE A 45 -2.62 -6.31 -5.56
N LEU A 46 -3.82 -5.71 -5.68
CA LEU A 46 -4.51 -5.06 -4.56
C LEU A 46 -4.80 -6.04 -3.41
N ARG A 47 -5.24 -7.27 -3.74
CA ARG A 47 -5.46 -8.34 -2.75
C ARG A 47 -4.17 -8.73 -2.04
N SER A 48 -3.08 -8.89 -2.78
CA SER A 48 -1.76 -9.25 -2.23
C SER A 48 -1.22 -8.15 -1.32
N LEU A 49 -1.34 -6.89 -1.75
CA LEU A 49 -0.93 -5.73 -0.97
C LEU A 49 -1.70 -5.63 0.34
N SER A 50 -3.03 -5.80 0.31
CA SER A 50 -3.87 -5.83 1.51
C SER A 50 -3.42 -6.91 2.50
N ALA A 51 -3.00 -8.08 2.02
CA ALA A 51 -2.50 -9.16 2.87
C ALA A 51 -1.12 -8.85 3.48
N ILE A 52 -0.23 -8.18 2.74
CA ILE A 52 1.07 -7.73 3.25
C ILE A 52 0.89 -6.70 4.36
N VAL A 53 0.04 -5.71 4.13
CA VAL A 53 -0.21 -4.61 5.06
C VAL A 53 -0.77 -5.13 6.38
N LYS A 54 -1.73 -6.05 6.33
CA LYS A 54 -2.24 -6.71 7.55
C LYS A 54 -1.14 -7.40 8.35
N ARG A 55 -0.21 -8.10 7.69
CA ARG A 55 0.92 -8.75 8.36
C ARG A 55 1.90 -7.74 8.94
N LEU A 56 2.17 -6.66 8.20
CA LEU A 56 3.03 -5.57 8.66
C LEU A 56 2.45 -4.90 9.91
N SER A 57 1.17 -4.54 9.92
CA SER A 57 0.52 -3.92 11.08
C SER A 57 0.59 -4.82 12.33
N VAL A 58 0.37 -6.13 12.18
CA VAL A 58 0.51 -7.09 13.30
C VAL A 58 1.96 -7.15 13.79
N ALA A 59 2.93 -7.15 12.89
CA ALA A 59 4.35 -7.13 13.25
C ALA A 59 4.73 -5.83 13.98
N GLU A 60 4.27 -4.68 13.50
CA GLU A 60 4.49 -3.37 14.11
C GLU A 60 3.88 -3.28 15.51
N GLU A 61 2.64 -3.75 15.69
CA GLU A 61 1.97 -3.81 16.99
C GLU A 61 2.70 -4.74 17.97
N THR A 62 3.20 -5.88 17.47
CA THR A 62 4.01 -6.80 18.27
C THR A 62 5.31 -6.14 18.72
N VAL A 63 6.05 -5.50 17.81
CA VAL A 63 7.28 -4.76 18.13
C VAL A 63 7.01 -3.63 19.13
N LYS A 64 5.91 -2.89 18.95
CA LYS A 64 5.51 -1.83 19.87
C LYS A 64 5.23 -2.38 21.27
N SER A 65 4.54 -3.52 21.36
CA SER A 65 4.23 -4.19 22.63
C SER A 65 5.47 -4.70 23.34
N LEU A 66 6.42 -5.29 22.59
CA LEU A 66 7.71 -5.74 23.13
C LEU A 66 8.54 -4.56 23.67
N LYS A 67 8.68 -3.48 22.89
CA LYS A 67 9.37 -2.27 23.34
C LYS A 67 8.73 -1.63 24.56
N ALA A 68 7.40 -1.66 24.64
CA ALA A 68 6.68 -1.15 25.80
C ALA A 68 6.96 -2.01 27.05
N ALA A 69 7.01 -3.33 26.91
CA ALA A 69 7.36 -4.24 28.01
C ALA A 69 8.82 -4.10 28.47
N GLU A 70 9.74 -3.76 27.56
CA GLU A 70 11.16 -3.53 27.85
C GLU A 70 11.43 -2.19 28.57
N SER A 71 10.50 -1.24 28.46
CA SER A 71 10.62 0.11 29.04
C SER A 71 10.08 0.22 30.48
N TRP A 72 9.70 -0.90 31.11
CA TRP A 72 9.27 -1.00 32.51
C TRP A 72 10.39 -1.52 33.40
#